data_AF-A0AAV2FQ86-F1
#
_entry.id   AF-A0AAV2FQ86-F1
#
_cell.length_a   1.000
_cell.length_b   1.000
_cell.length_c   1.000
_cell.angle_alpha   90.00
_cell.angle_beta   90.00
_cell.angle_gamma   90.00
#
_symmetry.space_group_name_H-M   'P 1'
#
loop_
_entity.id
_entity.type
_entity.pdbx_description
1 polymer ?
#
loop_
_entity_poly.entity_id
_entity_poly.type
_entity_poly.pdbx_seq_one_letter_code
_entity_poly.pdbx_strand_id
1 'polypeptide(L)'
;MPDKREKIVRQRVETRVGCRAMMLVRRVNSGKWMVTKFVKEHTHPLTPGRGRRDCIYDQYPNEHDKIQELSQQLAVEKKRAATYKRHLELIFEQIEEHNKCLSNKIRHIVDSVREMEGEGQQK
;
A
#
# COMPACT_ATOMS: atom_id res chain seq x y z
N MET A 1 -50.01 48.20 -20.43
CA MET A 1 -50.25 46.74 -20.52
C MET A 1 -49.80 46.12 -19.20
N PRO A 2 -50.68 45.46 -18.41
CA PRO A 2 -50.31 44.99 -17.09
C PRO A 2 -49.52 43.67 -17.18
N ASP A 3 -48.43 43.62 -16.42
CA ASP A 3 -47.46 42.54 -16.31
C ASP A 3 -48.06 41.39 -15.47
N LYS A 4 -48.51 40.30 -16.12
CA LYS A 4 -48.97 39.08 -15.44
C LYS A 4 -47.90 38.00 -15.50
N ARG A 5 -46.84 38.13 -14.71
CA ARG A 5 -46.01 36.98 -14.34
C ARG A 5 -46.71 36.19 -13.24
N GLU A 6 -47.63 35.32 -13.64
CA GLU A 6 -48.17 34.29 -12.76
C GLU A 6 -47.01 33.41 -12.26
N LYS A 7 -46.71 33.53 -10.96
CA LYS A 7 -45.76 32.65 -10.29
C LYS A 7 -46.40 31.28 -10.20
N ILE A 8 -46.07 30.38 -11.13
CA ILE A 8 -46.40 28.96 -11.05
C ILE A 8 -45.64 28.38 -9.86
N VAL A 9 -46.25 28.40 -8.68
CA VAL A 9 -45.77 27.66 -7.51
C VAL A 9 -46.06 26.19 -7.81
N ARG A 10 -45.03 25.45 -8.26
CA ARG A 10 -45.12 24.00 -8.37
C ARG A 10 -45.43 23.45 -6.97
N GLN A 11 -46.66 22.98 -6.76
CA GLN A 11 -47.04 22.28 -5.55
C GLN A 11 -46.15 21.05 -5.42
N ARG A 12 -45.24 21.05 -4.44
CA ARG A 12 -44.43 19.86 -4.15
C ARG A 12 -45.38 18.72 -3.83
N VAL A 13 -45.19 17.58 -4.49
CA VAL A 13 -45.92 16.34 -4.17
C VAL A 13 -45.68 16.03 -2.69
N GLU A 14 -46.76 15.85 -1.93
CA GLU A 14 -46.66 15.47 -0.52
C GLU A 14 -46.13 14.04 -0.41
N THR A 15 -44.83 13.91 -0.16
CA THR A 15 -44.16 12.63 0.06
C THR A 15 -44.20 12.19 1.53
N ARG A 16 -44.89 12.94 2.39
CA ARG A 16 -44.98 12.67 3.83
C ARG A 16 -46.03 11.61 4.12
N VAL A 17 -45.61 10.35 4.13
CA VAL A 17 -46.45 9.18 4.50
C VAL A 17 -46.63 8.98 6.01
N GLY A 18 -46.27 9.98 6.83
CA GLY A 18 -46.38 9.88 8.30
C GLY A 18 -45.40 8.89 8.96
N CYS A 19 -44.30 8.53 8.29
CA CYS A 19 -43.29 7.61 8.84
C CYS A 19 -42.62 8.21 10.09
N ARG A 20 -42.54 7.41 11.15
CA ARG A 20 -41.90 7.79 12.43
C ARG A 20 -40.53 7.13 12.65
N ALA A 21 -40.05 6.36 11.67
CA ALA A 21 -38.71 5.81 11.69
C ALA A 21 -37.68 6.92 11.87
N MET A 22 -36.77 6.74 12.84
CA MET A 22 -35.78 7.77 13.19
C MET A 22 -34.57 7.16 13.88
N MET A 23 -33.45 7.86 13.77
CA MET A 23 -32.25 7.58 14.56
C MET A 23 -31.75 8.89 15.16
N LEU A 24 -31.70 8.96 16.48
CA LEU A 24 -31.20 10.12 17.20
C LEU A 24 -29.81 9.83 17.74
N VAL A 25 -28.81 10.49 17.18
CA VAL A 25 -27.42 10.36 17.64
C VAL A 25 -27.06 11.59 18.47
N ARG A 26 -26.45 11.37 19.65
CA ARG A 26 -25.97 12.44 20.52
C ARG A 26 -24.52 12.19 20.89
N ARG A 27 -23.75 13.26 21.01
CA ARG A 27 -22.39 13.20 21.54
C ARG A 27 -22.46 13.25 23.05
N VAL A 28 -21.93 12.22 23.71
CA VAL A 28 -21.82 12.18 25.17
C VAL A 28 -20.61 12.98 25.65
N ASN A 29 -20.60 13.39 26.91
CA ASN A 29 -19.53 14.22 27.50
C ASN A 29 -18.13 13.58 27.39
N SER A 30 -18.06 12.26 27.21
CA SER A 30 -16.82 11.51 26.95
C SER A 30 -16.30 11.64 25.51
N GLY A 31 -16.93 12.47 24.66
CA GLY A 31 -16.54 12.69 23.27
C GLY A 31 -17.02 11.61 22.29
N LYS A 32 -17.60 10.53 22.78
CA LYS A 32 -18.13 9.44 21.95
C LYS A 32 -19.53 9.80 21.40
N TRP A 33 -19.85 9.26 20.24
CA TRP A 33 -21.22 9.34 19.69
C TRP A 33 -22.02 8.12 20.12
N MET A 34 -23.25 8.35 20.58
CA MET A 34 -24.15 7.29 21.01
C MET A 34 -25.52 7.47 20.34
N VAL A 35 -26.09 6.35 19.88
CA VAL A 35 -27.47 6.32 19.39
C VAL A 35 -28.40 6.27 20.61
N THR A 36 -29.19 7.32 20.79
CA THR A 36 -30.08 7.49 21.96
C THR A 36 -31.51 7.05 21.69
N LYS A 37 -31.96 7.10 20.43
CA LYS A 37 -33.25 6.55 20.00
C LYS A 37 -33.10 5.95 18.63
N PHE A 38 -33.67 4.77 18.43
CA PHE A 38 -33.70 4.10 17.14
C PHE A 38 -35.08 3.47 16.94
N VAL A 39 -35.76 3.90 15.90
CA VAL A 39 -37.03 3.34 15.42
C VAL A 39 -36.74 2.80 14.03
N LYS A 40 -36.68 1.47 13.92
CA LYS A 40 -36.31 0.77 12.69
C LYS A 40 -37.51 0.61 11.77
N GLU A 41 -38.70 0.59 12.34
CA GLU A 41 -39.95 0.24 11.68
C GLU A 41 -40.41 1.38 10.78
N HIS A 42 -40.60 1.07 9.50
CA HIS A 42 -41.15 1.99 8.52
C HIS A 42 -42.61 1.66 8.24
N THR A 43 -43.44 2.68 8.07
CA THR A 43 -44.84 2.54 7.65
C THR A 43 -45.00 2.48 6.12
N HIS A 44 -43.88 2.38 5.39
CA HIS A 44 -43.83 2.34 3.94
C HIS A 44 -42.66 1.46 3.48
N PRO A 45 -42.67 0.98 2.23
CA PRO A 45 -41.53 0.27 1.67
C PRO A 45 -40.30 1.18 1.67
N LEU A 46 -39.15 0.63 2.03
CA LEU A 46 -37.86 1.28 1.79
C LEU A 46 -37.58 1.19 0.29
N THR A 47 -37.97 2.22 -0.46
CA THR A 47 -37.44 2.40 -1.80
C THR A 47 -35.97 2.73 -1.62
N PRO A 48 -35.02 1.90 -2.07
CA PRO A 48 -33.66 2.35 -2.20
C PRO A 48 -33.77 3.56 -3.14
N GLY A 49 -33.58 4.77 -2.62
CA GLY A 49 -33.30 5.90 -3.50
C GLY A 49 -32.23 5.42 -4.47
N ARG A 50 -32.18 5.92 -5.71
CA ARG A 50 -30.99 5.73 -6.54
C ARG A 50 -29.84 6.21 -5.68
N GLY A 51 -29.19 5.26 -5.03
CA GLY A 51 -28.26 5.55 -3.96
C GLY A 51 -27.24 6.42 -4.62
N ARG A 52 -26.73 7.41 -3.90
CA ARG A 52 -25.49 8.04 -4.29
C ARG A 52 -24.37 6.99 -4.21
N ARG A 53 -24.40 5.98 -5.09
CA ARG A 53 -23.29 5.05 -5.32
C ARG A 53 -22.06 5.86 -5.75
N ASP A 54 -22.32 6.98 -6.42
CA ASP A 54 -21.31 7.92 -6.90
C ASP A 54 -20.55 8.61 -5.76
N CYS A 55 -21.13 8.76 -4.56
CA CYS A 55 -20.48 9.52 -3.46
C CYS A 55 -19.53 8.70 -2.58
N ILE A 56 -19.47 7.38 -2.71
CA ILE A 56 -18.48 6.58 -1.98
C ILE A 56 -17.12 6.69 -2.67
N TYR A 57 -17.10 6.71 -4.01
CA TYR A 57 -15.87 6.84 -4.80
C TYR A 57 -15.36 8.29 -4.92
N ASP A 58 -16.25 9.28 -4.89
CA ASP A 58 -15.88 10.71 -4.95
C ASP A 58 -15.16 11.22 -3.69
N GLN A 59 -15.17 10.47 -2.58
CA GLN A 59 -14.51 10.90 -1.34
C GLN A 59 -12.99 10.72 -1.38
N TYR A 60 -12.48 9.89 -2.31
CA TYR A 60 -11.04 9.63 -2.50
C TYR A 60 -10.68 9.56 -4.00
N PRO A 61 -10.71 10.68 -4.72
CA PRO A 61 -10.50 10.73 -6.18
C PRO A 61 -9.08 10.36 -6.63
N ASN A 62 -8.18 9.94 -5.74
CA ASN A 62 -6.73 9.86 -6.04
C ASN A 62 -5.99 8.68 -5.37
N GLU A 63 -6.70 7.71 -4.78
CA GLU A 63 -6.03 6.54 -4.17
C GLU A 63 -5.54 5.54 -5.23
N HIS A 64 -6.27 5.37 -6.34
CA HIS A 64 -5.88 4.46 -7.41
C HIS A 64 -4.57 4.90 -8.10
N ASP A 65 -4.42 6.20 -8.35
CA ASP A 65 -3.19 6.77 -8.90
C ASP A 65 -2.01 6.57 -7.96
N LYS A 66 -2.24 6.72 -6.65
CA LYS A 66 -1.21 6.51 -5.62
C LYS A 66 -0.80 5.05 -5.49
N ILE A 67 -1.74 4.11 -5.62
CA ILE A 67 -1.44 2.68 -5.66
C ILE A 67 -0.57 2.36 -6.88
N GLN A 68 -0.89 2.91 -8.05
CA GLN A 68 -0.11 2.70 -9.27
C GLN A 68 1.29 3.30 -9.16
N GLU A 69 1.40 4.54 -8.67
CA GLU A 69 2.67 5.23 -8.47
C GLU A 69 3.59 4.47 -7.49
N LEU A 70 3.08 4.10 -6.31
CA LEU A 70 3.85 3.37 -5.31
C LEU A 70 4.25 1.97 -5.82
N SER A 71 3.38 1.32 -6.59
CA SER A 71 3.71 0.04 -7.22
C SER A 71 4.85 0.17 -8.23
N GLN A 72 4.87 1.26 -9.01
CA GLN A 72 5.95 1.55 -9.94
C GLN A 72 7.26 1.84 -9.20
N GLN A 73 7.23 2.67 -8.15
CA GLN A 73 8.41 2.96 -7.32
C GLN A 73 8.97 1.67 -6.70
N LEU A 74 8.10 0.82 -6.17
CA LEU A 74 8.49 -0.49 -5.61
C LEU A 74 9.15 -1.39 -6.67
N ALA A 75 8.63 -1.42 -7.90
CA ALA A 75 9.22 -2.21 -8.99
C ALA A 75 10.62 -1.71 -9.37
N VAL A 76 10.82 -0.39 -9.41
CA VAL A 76 12.14 0.23 -9.66
C VAL A 76 13.13 -0.12 -8.56
N GLU A 77 12.73 0.01 -7.29
CA GLU A 77 13.60 -0.33 -6.16
C GLU A 77 13.94 -1.81 -6.10
N LYS A 78 13.00 -2.71 -6.39
CA LYS A 78 13.28 -4.16 -6.52
C LYS A 78 14.33 -4.43 -7.61
N LYS A 79 14.25 -3.72 -8.74
CA LYS A 79 15.23 -3.85 -9.83
C LYS A 79 16.61 -3.35 -9.39
N ARG A 80 16.69 -2.20 -8.69
CA ARG A 80 17.95 -1.67 -8.14
C ARG A 80 18.59 -2.64 -7.14
N ALA A 81 17.80 -3.15 -6.19
CA ALA A 81 18.26 -4.12 -5.20
C ALA A 81 18.81 -5.39 -5.87
N ALA A 82 18.13 -5.90 -6.90
CA ALA A 82 18.60 -7.05 -7.66
C ALA A 82 19.93 -6.78 -8.39
N THR A 83 20.14 -5.56 -8.90
CA THR A 83 21.42 -5.18 -9.51
C THR A 83 22.55 -5.12 -8.48
N TYR A 84 22.33 -4.46 -7.34
CA TYR A 84 23.34 -4.40 -6.27
C TYR A 84 23.69 -5.79 -5.75
N LYS A 85 22.70 -6.67 -5.59
CA LYS A 85 22.93 -8.06 -5.20
C LYS A 85 23.88 -8.77 -6.16
N ARG A 86 23.64 -8.66 -7.48
CA ARG A 86 24.53 -9.27 -8.50
C ARG A 86 25.95 -8.72 -8.45
N HIS A 87 26.09 -7.40 -8.25
CA HIS A 87 27.42 -6.79 -8.12
C HIS A 87 28.17 -7.30 -6.88
N LEU A 88 27.46 -7.44 -5.75
CA LEU A 88 28.05 -8.00 -4.53
C LEU A 88 28.46 -9.46 -4.72
N GLU A 89 27.61 -10.29 -5.32
CA GLU A 89 27.93 -11.69 -5.63
C GLU A 89 29.20 -11.80 -6.49
N LEU A 90 29.31 -10.97 -7.53
CA LEU A 90 30.51 -10.94 -8.39
C LEU A 90 31.78 -10.54 -7.62
N ILE A 91 31.70 -9.53 -6.75
CA ILE A 91 32.84 -9.11 -5.92
C ILE A 91 33.25 -10.24 -4.96
N PHE A 92 32.29 -10.93 -4.35
CA PHE A 92 32.57 -12.06 -3.45
C PHE A 92 33.27 -13.20 -4.20
N GLU A 93 32.76 -13.59 -5.37
CA GLU A 93 33.38 -14.63 -6.21
C GLU A 93 34.84 -14.27 -6.57
N GLN A 94 35.09 -13.01 -6.93
CA GLN A 94 36.43 -12.54 -7.26
C GLN A 94 37.38 -12.57 -6.05
N ILE A 95 36.89 -12.22 -4.85
CA ILE A 95 37.68 -12.29 -3.61
C ILE A 95 38.03 -13.74 -3.28
N GLU A 96 37.07 -14.65 -3.40
CA GLU A 96 37.27 -16.08 -3.13
C GLU A 96 38.28 -16.70 -4.10
N GLU A 97 38.17 -16.40 -5.40
CA GLU A 97 39.12 -16.86 -6.41
C GLU A 97 40.53 -16.36 -6.15
N HIS A 98 40.67 -15.07 -5.80
CA HIS A 98 41.96 -14.48 -5.47
C HIS A 98 42.59 -15.14 -4.24
N ASN A 99 41.81 -15.34 -3.17
CA ASN A 99 42.28 -16.01 -1.96
C ASN A 99 42.72 -17.45 -2.23
N LYS A 100 41.99 -18.18 -3.07
CA LYS A 100 42.36 -19.55 -3.48
C LYS A 100 43.66 -19.55 -4.29
N CYS A 101 43.82 -18.63 -5.23
CA CYS A 101 45.03 -18.48 -6.03
C CYS A 101 46.25 -18.16 -5.16
N LEU A 102 46.13 -17.21 -4.23
CA LEU A 102 47.18 -16.88 -3.27
C LEU A 102 47.54 -18.06 -2.38
N SER A 103 46.55 -18.77 -1.86
CA SER A 103 46.76 -19.96 -1.01
C SER A 103 47.51 -21.06 -1.76
N ASN A 104 47.18 -21.29 -3.03
CA ASN A 104 47.90 -22.24 -3.87
C ASN A 104 49.36 -21.83 -4.08
N LYS A 105 49.63 -20.55 -4.38
CA LYS A 105 51.00 -20.04 -4.53
C LYS A 105 51.81 -20.19 -3.25
N ILE A 106 51.23 -19.87 -2.09
CA ILE A 106 51.87 -20.05 -0.78
C ILE A 106 52.21 -21.52 -0.57
N ARG A 107 51.25 -22.42 -0.82
CA ARG A 107 51.48 -23.87 -0.69
C ARG A 107 52.64 -24.35 -1.56
N HIS A 108 52.70 -23.91 -2.83
CA HIS A 108 53.82 -24.24 -3.70
C HIS A 108 55.16 -23.77 -3.14
N ILE A 109 55.24 -22.54 -2.63
CA ILE A 109 56.47 -22.01 -2.02
C ILE A 109 56.86 -22.84 -0.78
N VAL A 110 55.88 -23.15 0.09
CA VAL A 110 56.12 -23.97 1.29
C VAL A 110 56.60 -25.38 0.92
N ASP A 111 56.00 -26.00 -0.09
CA ASP A 111 56.41 -27.31 -0.59
C ASP A 111 57.85 -27.26 -1.14
N SER A 112 58.19 -26.26 -1.96
CA SER A 112 59.55 -26.08 -2.48
C SER A 112 60.58 -25.85 -1.37
N VAL A 113 60.27 -25.03 -0.36
CA VAL A 113 61.18 -24.81 0.78
C VAL A 113 61.40 -26.11 1.58
N ARG A 114 60.32 -26.88 1.82
CA ARG A 114 60.41 -28.17 2.54
C ARG A 114 61.27 -29.18 1.79
N GLU A 115 61.17 -29.23 0.46
CA GLU A 115 62.04 -30.09 -0.38
C GLU A 115 63.52 -29.70 -0.23
N MET A 116 63.83 -28.41 -0.28
CA MET A 116 65.20 -27.90 -0.10
C MET A 116 65.76 -28.17 1.32
N GLU A 117 64.93 -28.06 2.36
CA GLU A 117 65.33 -28.36 3.74
C GLU A 117 65.61 -29.86 3.96
N GLY A 118 64.84 -30.75 3.31
CA GLY A 118 65.05 -32.19 3.36
C GLY A 118 66.38 -32.64 2.74
N GLU A 119 66.78 -32.04 1.62
CA GLU A 119 68.08 -32.30 0.98
C GLU A 119 69.27 -31.79 1.81
N GLY A 120 69.05 -30.75 2.63
CA GLY A 120 70.06 -30.18 3.54
C GLY A 120 70.32 -31.00 4.81
N GLN A 121 69.38 -31.83 5.25
CA GLN A 121 69.50 -32.67 6.46
C GLN A 121 70.16 -34.03 6.20
N GLN A 122 70.41 -34.38 4.94
CA GLN A 122 71.01 -35.65 4.52
C GLN A 122 72.52 -35.58 4.22
N LYS A 123 73.18 -34.46 4.59
CA LYS A 123 74.64 -34.27 4.54
C LYS A 123 75.26 -34.15 5.93
#